data_AF-A0A0Q4XI80-F1
#
_entry.id   AF-A0A0Q4XI80-F1
#
_cell.length_a   1.000
_cell.length_b   1.000
_cell.length_c   1.000
_cell.angle_alpha   90.00
_cell.angle_beta   90.00
_cell.angle_gamma   90.00
#
_symmetry.space_group_name_H-M   'P 1'
#
loop_
_entity.id
_entity.type
_entity.pdbx_description
1 polymer ?
#
loop_
_entity_poly.entity_id
_entity_poly.type
_entity_poly.pdbx_seq_one_letter_code
_entity_poly.pdbx_strand_id
1 'polypeptide(L)' 'MEPHTFEQDTVTYEVRFTRSPEAWIARIRRAGEATAQLVAFPHGRGYDADDVRASLIAGCEAAVPTLPWAGVTRH' A
#
# COMPACT_ATOMS: atom_id res chain seq x y z
N MET A 1 7.31 -1.45 -11.44
CA MET A 1 6.82 -2.69 -10.81
C MET A 1 5.38 -2.87 -11.21
N GLU A 2 4.94 -4.12 -11.45
CA GLU A 2 3.54 -4.39 -11.76
C GLU A 2 2.64 -4.04 -10.58
N PRO A 3 1.42 -3.54 -10.82
CA PRO A 3 0.44 -3.38 -9.77
C PRO A 3 0.14 -4.73 -9.12
N HIS A 4 -0.08 -4.71 -7.82
CA HIS A 4 -0.43 -5.88 -7.04
C HIS A 4 -1.83 -5.69 -6.47
N THR A 5 -2.65 -6.73 -6.55
CA THR A 5 -4.01 -6.72 -6.02
C THR A 5 -4.12 -7.79 -4.96
N PHE A 6 -4.69 -7.44 -3.81
CA PHE A 6 -4.98 -8.37 -2.72
C PHE A 6 -6.35 -8.11 -2.13
N GLU A 7 -6.91 -9.09 -1.42
CA GLU A 7 -8.18 -8.97 -0.71
C GLU A 7 -7.93 -9.00 0.80
N GLN A 8 -8.54 -8.07 1.53
CA GLN A 8 -8.48 -8.02 2.98
C GLN A 8 -9.84 -7.55 3.52
N ASP A 9 -10.38 -8.24 4.53
CA ASP A 9 -11.70 -7.95 5.11
C ASP A 9 -12.81 -7.81 4.05
N THR A 10 -12.83 -8.70 3.05
CA THR A 10 -13.79 -8.69 1.91
C THR A 10 -13.68 -7.48 0.97
N VAL A 11 -12.65 -6.65 1.14
CA VAL A 11 -12.36 -5.50 0.27
C VAL A 11 -11.16 -5.81 -0.59
N THR A 12 -11.29 -5.66 -1.90
CA THR A 12 -10.18 -5.77 -2.83
C THR A 12 -9.41 -4.45 -2.87
N TYR A 13 -8.09 -4.53 -2.69
CA TYR A 13 -7.17 -3.40 -2.75
C TYR A 13 -6.23 -3.57 -3.94
N GLU A 14 -6.09 -2.51 -4.73
CA GLU A 14 -5.11 -2.39 -5.80
C GLU A 14 -3.96 -1.50 -5.32
N VAL A 15 -2.74 -2.01 -5.40
CA VAL A 15 -1.52 -1.33 -5.00
C VAL A 15 -0.62 -1.12 -6.20
N ARG A 16 -0.21 0.14 -6.39
CA ARG A 16 0.78 0.49 -7.39
C ARG A 16 2.03 1.04 -6.72
N PHE A 17 3.15 0.36 -6.94
CA PHE A 17 4.44 0.76 -6.41
C PHE A 17 5.19 1.65 -7.40
N THR A 18 5.53 2.86 -6.95
CA THR A 18 6.36 3.81 -7.66
C THR A 18 7.69 3.94 -6.92
N ARG A 19 8.80 3.76 -7.63
CA ARG A 19 10.14 3.97 -7.08
C ARG A 19 10.46 5.46 -7.10
N SER A 20 10.84 6.00 -5.96
CA SER A 20 11.41 7.34 -5.82
C SER A 20 12.88 7.23 -5.38
N PRO A 21 13.68 8.31 -5.45
CA PRO A 21 15.10 8.27 -5.07
C PRO A 21 15.31 7.90 -3.59
N GLU A 22 14.43 8.38 -2.71
CA GLU A 22 14.56 8.27 -1.25
C GLU A 22 13.66 7.18 -0.65
N ALA A 23 12.65 6.70 -1.38
CA ALA A 23 11.63 5.78 -0.87
C ALA A 23 10.91 5.02 -2.00
N TRP A 24 10.22 3.95 -1.62
CA TRP A 24 9.15 3.37 -2.41
C TRP A 24 7.81 3.99 -2.01
N ILE A 25 7.02 4.41 -2.99
CA ILE A 25 5.68 4.93 -2.75
C ILE A 25 4.68 3.88 -3.20
N ALA A 26 3.91 3.35 -2.26
CA ALA A 26 2.77 2.49 -2.55
C ALA A 26 1.50 3.31 -2.62
N ARG A 27 0.85 3.31 -3.78
CA ARG A 27 -0.47 3.90 -3.96
C ARG A 27 -1.51 2.80 -3.83
N ILE A 28 -2.22 2.78 -2.71
CA ILE A 28 -3.22 1.77 -2.35
C ILE A 28 -4.61 2.34 -2.62
N ARG A 29 -5.40 1.65 -3.42
CA ARG A 29 -6.76 2.04 -3.76
C ARG A 29 -7.71 0.89 -3.46
N ARG A 30 -8.88 1.18 -2.91
CA ARG A 30 -9.96 0.21 -2.79
C ARG A 30 -10.68 0.05 -4.12
N ALA A 31 -10.96 -1.19 -4.53
CA ALA A 31 -11.79 -1.44 -5.69
C ALA A 31 -13.18 -0.80 -5.48
N GLY A 32 -13.59 0.07 -6.39
CA GLY A 32 -14.83 0.85 -6.29
C GLY A 32 -14.66 2.26 -5.72
N GLU A 33 -13.51 2.60 -5.15
CA GLU A 33 -13.21 3.95 -4.65
C GLU A 33 -12.41 4.78 -5.66
N ALA A 34 -12.72 6.08 -5.72
CA ALA A 34 -11.95 7.05 -6.51
C ALA A 34 -10.69 7.52 -5.78
N THR A 35 -10.66 7.41 -4.45
CA THR A 35 -9.54 7.85 -3.62
C THR A 35 -8.49 6.75 -3.47
N ALA A 36 -7.23 7.15 -3.46
CA ALA A 36 -6.12 6.26 -3.17
C ALA A 36 -5.31 6.84 -2.01
N GLN A 37 -4.90 5.96 -1.10
CA GLN A 37 -3.99 6.28 -0.01
C GLN A 37 -2.55 6.09 -0.49
N LEU A 38 -1.65 6.96 -0.03
CA LEU A 38 -0.23 6.88 -0.35
C LEU A 38 0.52 6.45 0.91
N VAL A 39 1.29 5.38 0.80
CA VAL A 39 2.19 4.90 1.85
C VAL A 39 3.61 5.04 1.36
N ALA A 40 4.42 5.80 2.08
CA ALA A 40 5.84 5.94 1.80
C ALA A 40 6.63 4.92 2.63
N PHE A 41 7.45 4.15 1.93
CA PHE A 41 8.35 3.14 2.45
C PHE A 41 9.79 3.63 2.24
N PRO A 42 10.38 4.36 3.20
CA PRO A 42 11.71 4.94 3.05
C PRO A 42 12.76 3.85 2.82
N HIS A 43 13.74 4.12 1.96
CA HIS A 43 14.83 3.18 1.72
C HIS A 43 15.66 3.01 3.00
N GLY A 44 15.67 1.80 3.58
CA GLY A 44 16.32 1.55 4.86
C GLY A 44 16.39 0.06 5.25
N ARG A 45 16.92 -0.23 6.45
CA ARG A 45 16.98 -1.60 7.00
C ARG A 45 15.57 -2.12 7.28
N GLY A 46 15.26 -3.32 6.77
CA GLY A 46 13.96 -3.98 6.96
C GLY A 46 13.32 -4.45 5.65
N TYR A 47 13.84 -4.01 4.50
CA TYR A 47 13.50 -4.59 3.21
C TYR A 47 14.49 -5.69 2.87
N ASP A 48 13.97 -6.83 2.44
CA ASP A 48 14.80 -7.81 1.78
C ASP A 48 15.18 -7.26 0.40
N ALA A 49 16.48 -7.06 0.15
CA ALA A 49 16.95 -6.49 -1.11
C ALA A 49 16.77 -7.47 -2.28
N ASP A 50 16.71 -8.77 -1.97
CA ASP A 50 16.44 -9.83 -2.93
C ASP A 50 14.93 -9.88 -3.27
N ASP A 51 14.07 -9.62 -2.27
CA ASP A 51 12.61 -9.58 -2.45
C ASP A 51 11.93 -8.32 -1.88
N VAL A 52 12.28 -7.19 -2.51
CA VAL A 52 11.69 -5.88 -2.19
C VAL A 52 10.17 -5.90 -2.39
N ARG A 53 9.68 -6.68 -3.36
CA ARG A 53 8.25 -6.77 -3.68
C ARG A 53 7.47 -7.40 -2.53
N ALA A 54 7.89 -8.56 -2.02
CA ALA A 54 7.22 -9.22 -0.89
C ALA A 54 7.25 -8.33 0.37
N SER A 55 8.38 -7.67 0.62
CA SER A 55 8.52 -6.74 1.75
C SER A 55 7.52 -5.57 1.67
N LEU A 56 7.36 -4.98 0.47
CA LEU A 56 6.42 -3.90 0.24
C LEU A 56 4.95 -4.35 0.34
N ILE A 57 4.64 -5.56 -0.14
CA ILE A 57 3.29 -6.13 -0.05
C ILE A 57 2.91 -6.35 1.42
N ALA A 58 3.77 -7.03 2.19
CA ALA A 58 3.54 -7.25 3.62
C ALA A 58 3.38 -5.93 4.39
N GLY A 59 4.20 -4.92 4.05
CA GLY A 59 4.07 -3.57 4.60
C GLY A 59 2.73 -2.91 4.24
N CYS A 60 2.22 -3.10 3.02
CA CYS A 60 0.90 -2.61 2.62
C CYS A 60 -0.22 -3.32 3.39
N GLU A 61 -0.20 -4.65 3.47
CA GLU A 61 -1.20 -5.44 4.20
C GLU A 61 -1.29 -5.05 5.68
N ALA A 62 -0.15 -4.75 6.31
CA ALA A 62 -0.08 -4.25 7.68
C ALA A 62 -0.53 -2.78 7.80
N ALA A 63 -0.29 -1.95 6.78
CA ALA A 63 -0.66 -0.54 6.80
C ALA A 63 -2.15 -0.31 6.55
N VAL A 64 -2.81 -1.11 5.68
CA VAL A 64 -4.23 -0.98 5.35
C VAL A 64 -5.14 -0.80 6.58
N PRO A 65 -5.10 -1.63 7.64
CA PRO A 65 -5.98 -1.42 8.79
C PRO A 65 -5.71 -0.11 9.56
N THR A 66 -4.52 0.49 9.42
CA THR A 66 -4.13 1.73 10.09
C THR A 66 -4.37 2.98 9.25
N LEU A 67 -4.61 2.82 7.94
CA LEU A 67 -4.79 3.94 7.05
C LEU A 67 -6.09 4.68 7.38
N PRO A 68 -6.08 6.03 7.37
CA PRO A 68 -7.27 6.85 7.49
C PRO A 68 -8.00 6.78 6.15
N TRP A 69 -8.53 5.61 5.83
CA TRP A 69 -9.55 5.49 4.81
C TRP A 69 -10.61 6.52 5.16
N ALA A 70 -11.02 7.32 4.18
CA ALA A 70 -12.16 8.21 4.34
C ALA A 70 -13.43 7.35 4.49
N GLY A 71 -13.54 6.60 5.58
CA GLY A 71 -14.81 6.20 6.13
C GLY A 71 -15.46 7.48 6.58
N VAL A 72 -16.59 7.80 5.95
CA VAL A 72 -17.66 8.66 6.46
C VAL A 72 -17.36 9.13 7.87
N THR A 73 -17.11 10.43 8.04
CA THR A 73 -17.25 11.11 9.32
C THR A 73 -18.53 10.60 9.96
N ARG A 74 -18.41 9.68 10.93
CA ARG A 74 -19.56 9.20 11.69
C ARG A 74 -19.86 10.30 12.68
N HIS A 75 -20.81 11.14 12.24
CA HIS A 75 -21.86 11.89 12.94
C HIS A 75 -21.61 12.38 14.37
#